data_AF-A0A520G9B0-F1
#
_entry.id   AF-A0A520G9B0-F1
#
_cell.length_a   1.000
_cell.length_b   1.000
_cell.length_c   1.000
_cell.angle_alpha   90.00
_cell.angle_beta   90.00
_cell.angle_gamma   90.00
#
_symmetry.space_group_name_H-M   'P 1'
#
loop_
_entity.id
_entity.type
_entity.pdbx_description
1 polymer ?
#
loop_
_entity_poly.entity_id
_entity_poly.type
_entity_poly.pdbx_seq_one_letter_code
_entity_poly.pdbx_strand_id
1 'polypeptide(L)'
;MSDALHPSARRGAWHSYLAGACLLVGACTSSPLVPYSTDTVPLVLLPATQTGTQDRRSRFREIFCAVLEARGPALADYRPCDEALTRLGAEPAGTARLVELGASRRRLVAAVVPGVGYECFEPWLQPPGTVRQHVQQFGYDLTMLKVDALSGTTRNAQLIRDALMALPAEPGAPRLMLIGYSKGAPDILEAVATYPEIRSRIAAIVSVAGSVGGSPLANDATQDQANLMRYFPGATCDAGDGGAVESLRPTTRKAWLAHNALPQDFRYYSLVTLPQPERVSLILRGSRNKLAQVDARNDSQMIFYDQIVPGSTLMGYLNADHWAVALPINRTRAAAAAIAVTQNAFPREALMEALLRFVEEDLANPGASAR
;
A
#
# COMPACT_ATOMS: atom_id res chain seq x y z
N MET A 1 54.54 -86.66 -23.81
CA MET A 1 55.41 -85.47 -23.73
C MET A 1 54.50 -84.34 -23.25
N SER A 2 54.08 -84.32 -21.99
CA SER A 2 54.84 -83.90 -20.79
C SER A 2 55.42 -82.49 -20.93
N ASP A 3 54.75 -81.53 -20.31
CA ASP A 3 55.28 -80.49 -19.40
C ASP A 3 54.17 -79.43 -19.19
N ALA A 4 53.99 -78.76 -18.07
CA ALA A 4 54.27 -79.00 -16.66
C ALA A 4 53.34 -78.03 -15.87
N LEU A 5 53.06 -78.40 -14.62
CA LEU A 5 52.22 -77.71 -13.63
C LEU A 5 52.71 -76.30 -13.23
N HIS A 6 51.78 -75.36 -12.97
CA HIS A 6 51.55 -74.81 -11.62
C HIS A 6 50.33 -73.86 -11.55
N PRO A 7 49.43 -74.01 -10.56
CA PRO A 7 48.35 -73.06 -10.25
C PRO A 7 48.70 -72.17 -9.04
N SER A 8 48.33 -70.89 -9.08
CA SER A 8 48.36 -70.01 -7.90
C SER A 8 46.95 -69.53 -7.56
N ALA A 9 46.48 -69.97 -6.39
CA ALA A 9 45.23 -69.58 -5.77
C ALA A 9 45.21 -68.11 -5.35
N ARG A 10 44.03 -67.49 -5.35
CA ARG A 10 43.60 -66.56 -4.28
C ARG A 10 42.07 -66.42 -4.25
N ARG A 11 41.51 -66.73 -3.08
CA ARG A 11 40.13 -66.52 -2.67
C ARG A 11 39.89 -65.02 -2.38
N GLY A 12 38.66 -64.56 -2.57
CA GLY A 12 38.13 -63.27 -2.09
C GLY A 12 36.82 -62.97 -2.82
N ALA A 13 35.67 -63.46 -2.36
CA ALA A 13 34.84 -62.92 -1.30
C ALA A 13 34.21 -61.56 -1.62
N TRP A 14 32.88 -61.59 -1.80
CA TRP A 14 31.86 -60.59 -1.41
C TRP A 14 32.11 -59.11 -1.71
N HIS A 15 31.20 -58.47 -2.46
CA HIS A 15 30.35 -57.34 -2.04
C HIS A 15 29.85 -56.52 -3.24
N SER A 16 28.53 -56.38 -3.29
CA SER A 16 27.73 -55.52 -4.14
C SER A 16 28.21 -54.07 -4.12
N TYR A 17 28.24 -53.41 -5.29
CA TYR A 17 28.17 -51.94 -5.38
C TYR A 17 27.30 -51.52 -6.56
N LEU A 18 25.98 -51.50 -6.33
CA LEU A 18 25.09 -50.54 -6.98
C LEU A 18 25.50 -49.15 -6.47
N ALA A 19 26.39 -48.48 -7.19
CA ALA A 19 26.68 -47.08 -6.97
C ALA A 19 25.49 -46.27 -7.50
N GLY A 20 24.50 -46.04 -6.64
CA GLY A 20 23.45 -45.05 -6.85
C GLY A 20 24.09 -43.68 -6.97
N ALA A 21 24.09 -43.13 -8.18
CA ALA A 21 24.39 -41.72 -8.40
C ALA A 21 23.23 -40.89 -7.83
N CYS A 22 23.30 -40.55 -6.55
CA CYS A 22 22.51 -39.47 -5.97
C CYS A 22 23.00 -38.16 -6.60
N LEU A 23 22.38 -37.77 -7.71
CA LEU A 23 22.36 -36.40 -8.20
C LEU A 23 21.76 -35.54 -7.08
N LEU A 24 22.62 -35.02 -6.21
CA LEU A 24 22.28 -33.95 -5.28
C LEU A 24 21.99 -32.71 -6.13
N VAL A 25 20.74 -32.58 -6.56
CA VAL A 25 20.19 -31.33 -7.05
C VAL A 25 20.17 -30.40 -5.83
N GLY A 26 21.29 -29.73 -5.59
CA GLY A 26 21.40 -28.64 -4.64
C GLY A 26 20.56 -27.48 -5.13
N ALA A 27 19.25 -27.56 -4.93
CA ALA A 27 18.40 -26.38 -4.99
C ALA A 27 18.89 -25.46 -3.87
N CYS A 28 19.53 -24.35 -4.22
CA CYS A 28 19.76 -23.27 -3.27
C CYS A 28 18.39 -22.82 -2.75
N THR A 29 17.97 -23.31 -1.59
CA THR A 29 16.71 -22.88 -0.97
C THR A 29 16.94 -21.46 -0.49
N SER A 30 16.40 -20.49 -1.23
CA SER A 30 16.38 -19.09 -0.80
C SER A 30 15.70 -18.99 0.57
N SER A 31 16.23 -18.15 1.45
CA SER A 31 15.60 -17.87 2.75
C SER A 31 14.12 -17.50 2.57
N PRO A 32 13.21 -18.00 3.42
CA PRO A 32 11.80 -17.69 3.30
C PRO A 32 11.55 -16.20 3.54
N LEU A 33 10.67 -15.58 2.74
CA LEU A 33 10.29 -14.17 2.87
C LEU A 33 9.62 -13.86 4.23
N VAL A 34 8.99 -14.87 4.83
CA VAL A 34 8.47 -14.83 6.20
C VAL A 34 9.29 -15.83 7.02
N PRO A 35 10.30 -15.36 7.80
CA PRO A 35 11.10 -16.26 8.64
C PRO A 35 10.26 -16.82 9.79
N TYR A 36 10.66 -17.99 10.29
CA TYR A 36 10.09 -18.53 11.53
C TYR A 36 10.42 -17.58 12.69
N SER A 37 9.41 -17.21 13.48
CA SER A 37 9.54 -16.42 14.70
C SER A 37 8.41 -16.77 15.67
N THR A 38 8.71 -16.72 16.97
CA THR A 38 7.75 -16.86 18.06
C THR A 38 7.32 -15.52 18.66
N ASP A 39 7.83 -14.41 18.11
CA ASP A 39 7.59 -13.05 18.64
C ASP A 39 6.33 -12.41 18.05
N THR A 40 5.70 -13.07 17.08
CA THR A 40 4.45 -12.58 16.48
C THR A 40 3.26 -12.84 17.41
N VAL A 41 2.33 -11.89 17.46
CA VAL A 41 1.05 -12.08 18.15
C VAL A 41 0.23 -13.17 17.45
N PRO A 42 -0.70 -13.87 18.13
CA PRO A 42 -1.61 -14.81 17.48
C PRO A 42 -2.45 -14.12 16.41
N LEU A 43 -2.49 -14.69 15.20
CA LEU A 43 -3.18 -14.12 14.03
C LEU A 43 -4.13 -15.12 13.40
N VAL A 44 -5.19 -14.60 12.79
CA VAL A 44 -6.10 -15.35 11.93
C VAL A 44 -6.40 -14.50 10.69
N LEU A 45 -6.50 -15.15 9.53
CA LEU A 45 -6.98 -14.51 8.31
C LEU A 45 -8.49 -14.70 8.22
N LEU A 46 -9.24 -13.60 8.29
CA LEU A 46 -10.71 -13.59 8.22
C LEU A 46 -11.20 -12.77 7.02
N PRO A 47 -12.41 -13.05 6.49
CA PRO A 47 -13.11 -12.12 5.63
C PRO A 47 -13.23 -10.74 6.29
N ALA A 48 -13.04 -9.65 5.51
CA ALA A 48 -13.03 -8.29 6.05
C ALA A 48 -14.30 -7.94 6.86
N THR A 49 -15.47 -8.42 6.45
CA THR A 49 -16.72 -8.18 7.19
C THR A 49 -16.72 -8.78 8.60
N GLN A 50 -15.89 -9.78 8.89
CA GLN A 50 -15.73 -10.35 10.23
C GLN A 50 -14.74 -9.56 11.10
N THR A 51 -14.02 -8.58 10.54
CA THR A 51 -13.11 -7.69 11.29
C THR A 51 -13.73 -6.33 11.60
N GLY A 52 -15.08 -6.26 11.58
CA GLY A 52 -15.82 -5.00 11.71
C GLY A 52 -15.71 -4.07 10.50
N THR A 53 -15.09 -4.52 9.40
CA THR A 53 -14.95 -3.69 8.19
C THR A 53 -16.26 -3.63 7.43
N GLN A 54 -16.70 -2.42 7.09
CA GLN A 54 -17.91 -2.20 6.30
C GLN A 54 -17.60 -2.30 4.81
N ASP A 55 -18.28 -3.18 4.09
CA ASP A 55 -18.12 -3.29 2.64
C ASP A 55 -18.97 -2.22 1.92
N ARG A 56 -18.31 -1.18 1.42
CA ARG A 56 -18.94 -0.09 0.64
C ARG A 56 -18.39 -0.02 -0.78
N ARG A 57 -17.83 -1.12 -1.27
CA ARG A 57 -17.18 -1.19 -2.58
C ARG A 57 -18.09 -0.77 -3.73
N SER A 58 -19.35 -1.20 -3.67
CA SER A 58 -20.33 -0.87 -4.71
C SER A 58 -20.62 0.63 -4.78
N ARG A 59 -20.79 1.30 -3.63
CA ARG A 59 -21.04 2.75 -3.60
C ARG A 59 -19.85 3.56 -4.08
N PHE A 60 -18.64 3.20 -3.65
CA PHE A 60 -17.45 3.87 -4.16
C PHE A 60 -17.29 3.67 -5.67
N ARG A 61 -17.54 2.47 -6.19
CA ARG A 61 -17.57 2.21 -7.64
C ARG A 61 -18.55 3.12 -8.35
N GLU A 62 -19.79 3.28 -7.86
CA GLU A 62 -20.77 4.20 -8.46
C GLU A 62 -20.23 5.63 -8.55
N ILE A 63 -19.66 6.14 -7.47
CA ILE A 63 -19.10 7.50 -7.42
C ILE A 63 -17.92 7.63 -8.40
N PHE A 64 -16.99 6.69 -8.35
CA PHE A 64 -15.80 6.73 -9.20
C PHE A 64 -16.13 6.59 -10.69
N CYS A 65 -17.06 5.70 -11.05
CA CYS A 65 -17.51 5.57 -12.43
C CYS A 65 -18.23 6.85 -12.90
N ALA A 66 -19.12 7.43 -12.09
CA ALA A 66 -19.82 8.67 -12.44
C ALA A 66 -18.86 9.86 -12.60
N VAL A 67 -17.82 9.96 -11.77
CA VAL A 67 -16.76 10.95 -11.94
C VAL A 67 -16.01 10.69 -13.26
N LEU A 68 -15.54 9.47 -13.52
CA LEU A 68 -14.83 9.16 -14.77
C LEU A 68 -15.65 9.47 -16.02
N GLU A 69 -16.93 9.11 -16.03
CA GLU A 69 -17.84 9.36 -17.14
C GLU A 69 -18.05 10.87 -17.35
N ALA A 70 -18.32 11.62 -16.28
CA ALA A 70 -18.61 13.04 -16.37
C ALA A 70 -17.39 13.91 -16.69
N ARG A 71 -16.19 13.50 -16.27
CA ARG A 71 -14.94 14.21 -16.63
C ARG A 71 -14.39 13.74 -17.98
N GLY A 72 -14.73 12.52 -18.38
CA GLY A 72 -14.49 11.96 -19.70
C GLY A 72 -13.01 11.75 -20.06
N PRO A 73 -12.73 11.47 -21.34
CA PRO A 73 -11.39 11.16 -21.84
C PRO A 73 -10.38 12.31 -21.76
N ALA A 74 -10.83 13.53 -21.44
CA ALA A 74 -9.95 14.67 -21.22
C ALA A 74 -9.10 14.54 -19.94
N LEU A 75 -9.49 13.65 -19.02
CA LEU A 75 -8.67 13.32 -17.86
C LEU A 75 -7.38 12.62 -18.28
N ALA A 76 -6.27 13.09 -17.73
CA ALA A 76 -4.98 12.44 -17.91
C ALA A 76 -5.04 10.98 -17.39
N ASP A 77 -4.45 10.07 -18.17
CA ASP A 77 -4.47 8.63 -17.91
C ASP A 77 -5.88 8.02 -17.75
N TYR A 78 -6.88 8.61 -18.41
CA TYR A 78 -8.23 8.05 -18.46
C TYR A 78 -8.22 6.56 -18.84
N ARG A 79 -9.06 5.79 -18.16
CA ARG A 79 -9.41 4.43 -18.54
C ARG A 79 -10.85 4.12 -18.12
N PRO A 80 -11.51 3.15 -18.78
CA PRO A 80 -12.84 2.71 -18.38
C PRO A 80 -12.91 2.30 -16.91
N CYS A 81 -14.04 2.56 -16.25
CA CYS A 81 -14.20 2.31 -14.81
C CYS A 81 -13.95 0.83 -14.44
N ASP A 82 -14.50 -0.11 -15.23
CA ASP A 82 -14.29 -1.55 -15.01
C ASP A 82 -12.85 -2.01 -15.24
N GLU A 83 -12.02 -1.21 -15.94
CA GLU A 83 -10.58 -1.46 -16.04
C GLU A 83 -9.78 -0.80 -14.91
N ALA A 84 -10.30 0.24 -14.28
CA ALA A 84 -9.64 0.94 -13.18
C ALA A 84 -9.89 0.30 -11.80
N LEU A 85 -10.99 -0.43 -11.63
CA LEU A 85 -11.38 -1.06 -10.36
C LEU A 85 -11.51 -2.57 -10.48
N THR A 86 -10.67 -3.30 -9.77
CA THR A 86 -10.71 -4.77 -9.67
C THR A 86 -11.95 -5.23 -8.91
N ARG A 87 -12.64 -6.26 -9.42
CA ARG A 87 -13.71 -6.96 -8.70
C ARG A 87 -13.11 -8.17 -7.97
N LEU A 88 -13.21 -8.18 -6.65
CA LEU A 88 -12.74 -9.29 -5.81
C LEU A 88 -13.92 -9.97 -5.13
N GLY A 89 -14.16 -11.24 -5.44
CA GLY A 89 -15.31 -11.98 -4.93
C GLY A 89 -16.65 -11.34 -5.32
N ALA A 90 -17.70 -11.64 -4.55
CA ALA A 90 -18.99 -10.97 -4.71
C ALA A 90 -18.87 -9.52 -4.19
N GLU A 91 -19.08 -8.55 -5.07
CA GLU A 91 -19.26 -7.14 -4.70
C GLU A 91 -20.76 -6.90 -4.47
N PRO A 92 -21.17 -6.13 -3.43
CA PRO A 92 -22.57 -5.82 -3.22
C PRO A 92 -23.21 -5.15 -4.44
N ALA A 93 -24.53 -5.23 -4.56
CA ALA A 93 -25.23 -4.43 -5.57
C ALA A 93 -24.99 -2.93 -5.34
N GLY A 94 -25.03 -2.17 -6.42
CA GLY A 94 -25.03 -0.71 -6.35
C GLY A 94 -26.22 -0.19 -5.54
N THR A 95 -26.06 1.00 -4.95
CA THR A 95 -27.13 1.68 -4.22
C THR A 95 -28.12 2.38 -5.17
N ALA A 96 -27.74 2.58 -6.44
CA ALA A 96 -28.46 3.36 -7.45
C ALA A 96 -28.78 4.80 -7.03
N ARG A 97 -28.17 5.30 -5.95
CA ARG A 97 -28.34 6.68 -5.51
C ARG A 97 -27.58 7.62 -6.45
N LEU A 98 -28.17 8.77 -6.74
CA LEU A 98 -27.53 9.83 -7.51
C LEU A 98 -26.15 10.17 -6.92
N VAL A 99 -25.18 10.40 -7.80
CA VAL A 99 -23.83 10.86 -7.44
C VAL A 99 -23.81 12.37 -7.61
N GLU A 100 -23.62 13.09 -6.51
CA GLU A 100 -23.48 14.54 -6.54
C GLU A 100 -22.13 14.91 -7.17
N LEU A 101 -22.15 15.51 -8.35
CA LEU A 101 -20.96 15.92 -9.12
C LEU A 101 -20.69 17.44 -9.07
N GLY A 102 -21.52 18.20 -8.35
CA GLY A 102 -21.38 19.63 -8.15
C GLY A 102 -20.28 20.00 -7.14
N ALA A 103 -20.32 21.26 -6.68
CA ALA A 103 -19.40 21.78 -5.68
C ALA A 103 -19.61 21.13 -4.30
N SER A 104 -18.50 20.91 -3.60
CA SER A 104 -18.45 20.40 -2.24
C SER A 104 -19.19 21.31 -1.27
N ARG A 105 -19.96 20.70 -0.36
CA ARG A 105 -20.65 21.39 0.73
C ARG A 105 -19.77 21.45 1.97
N ARG A 106 -18.96 20.42 2.22
CA ARG A 106 -18.10 20.33 3.41
C ARG A 106 -16.72 20.96 3.24
N ARG A 107 -16.27 21.13 1.99
CA ARG A 107 -14.96 21.66 1.59
C ARG A 107 -13.81 20.95 2.30
N LEU A 108 -13.80 19.62 2.19
CA LEU A 108 -12.74 18.78 2.77
C LEU A 108 -11.36 19.19 2.24
N VAL A 109 -10.37 19.13 3.12
CA VAL A 109 -8.96 19.35 2.78
C VAL A 109 -8.24 18.03 2.97
N ALA A 110 -7.80 17.42 1.86
CA ALA A 110 -6.98 16.22 1.91
C ALA A 110 -5.54 16.57 2.28
N ALA A 111 -5.00 15.94 3.31
CA ALA A 111 -3.60 16.04 3.71
C ALA A 111 -2.94 14.67 3.55
N VAL A 112 -2.16 14.50 2.50
CA VAL A 112 -1.52 13.23 2.14
C VAL A 112 -0.22 13.08 2.91
N VAL A 113 -0.09 11.98 3.65
CA VAL A 113 1.17 11.52 4.24
C VAL A 113 1.75 10.45 3.30
N PRO A 114 2.94 10.70 2.71
CA PRO A 114 3.52 9.80 1.73
C PRO A 114 4.18 8.56 2.37
N GLY A 115 4.63 7.65 1.50
CA GLY A 115 5.33 6.43 1.90
C GLY A 115 6.82 6.61 2.11
N VAL A 116 7.47 5.48 2.43
CA VAL A 116 8.93 5.39 2.58
C VAL A 116 9.65 5.91 1.33
N GLY A 117 10.71 6.68 1.53
CA GLY A 117 11.56 7.19 0.45
C GLY A 117 10.99 8.38 -0.33
N TYR A 118 9.74 8.81 -0.12
CA TYR A 118 9.10 9.82 -0.98
C TYR A 118 9.88 11.13 -1.09
N GLU A 119 10.29 11.72 0.03
CA GLU A 119 11.11 12.95 0.03
C GLU A 119 12.45 12.77 -0.72
N CYS A 120 13.00 11.55 -0.75
CA CYS A 120 14.25 11.27 -1.44
C CYS A 120 14.11 11.40 -2.96
N PHE A 121 12.96 11.04 -3.52
CA PHE A 121 12.75 11.08 -4.96
C PHE A 121 11.81 12.18 -5.42
N GLU A 122 11.13 12.92 -4.52
CA GLU A 122 10.22 14.01 -4.88
C GLU A 122 10.86 15.06 -5.81
N PRO A 123 12.09 15.56 -5.57
CA PRO A 123 12.74 16.50 -6.48
C PRO A 123 12.97 15.92 -7.87
N TRP A 124 13.21 14.62 -7.96
CA TRP A 124 13.25 13.91 -9.24
C TRP A 124 11.86 13.61 -9.78
N LEU A 125 10.82 13.42 -8.99
CA LEU A 125 9.49 13.14 -9.52
C LEU A 125 8.88 14.38 -10.18
N GLN A 126 9.14 15.57 -9.63
CA GLN A 126 8.57 16.85 -10.07
C GLN A 126 7.06 16.75 -10.33
N PRO A 127 6.25 16.34 -9.34
CA PRO A 127 4.84 16.08 -9.54
C PRO A 127 4.14 17.34 -10.06
N PRO A 128 3.33 17.26 -11.13
CA PRO A 128 2.83 18.43 -11.85
C PRO A 128 1.70 19.18 -11.11
N GLY A 129 1.26 18.70 -9.95
CA GLY A 129 0.21 19.33 -9.15
C GLY A 129 -1.21 19.23 -9.73
N THR A 130 -1.42 18.46 -10.80
CA THR A 130 -2.69 18.38 -11.54
C THR A 130 -3.84 17.85 -10.69
N VAL A 131 -3.58 16.91 -9.77
CA VAL A 131 -4.61 16.36 -8.86
C VAL A 131 -5.17 17.45 -7.94
N ARG A 132 -4.30 18.33 -7.39
CA ARG A 132 -4.75 19.46 -6.56
C ARG A 132 -5.57 20.44 -7.39
N GLN A 133 -5.06 20.83 -8.56
CA GLN A 133 -5.75 21.75 -9.47
C GLN A 133 -7.12 21.21 -9.89
N HIS A 134 -7.23 19.90 -10.08
CA HIS A 134 -8.49 19.22 -10.40
C HIS A 134 -9.51 19.33 -9.27
N VAL A 135 -9.16 18.91 -8.05
CA VAL A 135 -10.13 18.87 -6.95
C VAL A 135 -10.55 20.25 -6.43
N GLN A 136 -9.71 21.26 -6.61
CA GLN A 136 -10.03 22.66 -6.29
C GLN A 136 -11.21 23.21 -7.10
N GLN A 137 -11.44 22.71 -8.31
CA GLN A 137 -12.59 23.09 -9.14
C GLN A 137 -13.93 22.69 -8.49
N PHE A 138 -13.91 21.71 -7.58
CA PHE A 138 -15.09 21.19 -6.89
C PHE A 138 -15.14 21.63 -5.42
N GLY A 139 -14.33 22.61 -5.00
CA GLY A 139 -14.38 23.17 -3.65
C GLY A 139 -13.64 22.34 -2.58
N TYR A 140 -12.83 21.37 -2.99
CA TYR A 140 -11.88 20.67 -2.12
C TYR A 140 -10.50 21.33 -2.15
N ASP A 141 -9.60 20.94 -1.25
CA ASP A 141 -8.17 21.22 -1.40
C ASP A 141 -7.33 19.98 -1.09
N LEU A 142 -6.08 20.00 -1.52
CA LEU A 142 -5.11 18.92 -1.35
C LEU A 142 -3.76 19.50 -0.97
N THR A 143 -3.16 18.94 0.08
CA THR A 143 -1.80 19.26 0.52
C THR A 143 -1.03 17.98 0.81
N MET A 144 0.30 18.07 0.77
CA MET A 144 1.21 17.01 1.21
C MET A 144 1.74 17.38 2.60
N LEU A 145 1.68 16.45 3.54
CA LEU A 145 2.36 16.59 4.83
C LEU A 145 3.79 16.09 4.69
N LYS A 146 4.73 16.94 5.10
CA LYS A 146 6.14 16.58 5.14
C LYS A 146 6.39 15.70 6.36
N VAL A 147 6.96 14.52 6.11
CA VAL A 147 7.44 13.57 7.12
C VAL A 147 8.82 13.07 6.67
N ASP A 148 9.60 12.52 7.60
CA ASP A 148 10.92 12.00 7.27
C ASP A 148 10.78 10.72 6.41
N ALA A 149 11.40 10.70 5.23
CA ALA A 149 11.26 9.60 4.29
C ALA A 149 11.87 8.26 4.78
N LEU A 150 12.87 8.31 5.65
CA LEU A 150 13.64 7.15 6.12
C LEU A 150 13.55 6.93 7.64
N SER A 151 12.67 7.66 8.33
CA SER A 151 12.39 7.45 9.75
C SER A 151 11.30 6.40 10.00
N GLY A 152 11.26 5.91 11.23
CA GLY A 152 10.22 5.05 11.76
C GLY A 152 8.88 5.75 11.94
N THR A 153 7.85 4.94 12.16
CA THR A 153 6.47 5.39 12.31
C THR A 153 6.28 6.28 13.54
N THR A 154 6.94 5.99 14.67
CA THR A 154 6.91 6.83 15.87
C THR A 154 7.41 8.26 15.63
N ARG A 155 8.53 8.41 14.90
CA ARG A 155 9.07 9.73 14.53
C ARG A 155 8.13 10.47 13.58
N ASN A 156 7.64 9.80 12.54
CA ASN A 156 6.72 10.43 11.60
C ASN A 156 5.37 10.79 12.25
N ALA A 157 4.91 10.01 13.23
CA ALA A 157 3.74 10.32 14.03
C ALA A 157 3.88 11.65 14.78
N GLN A 158 5.07 11.93 15.35
CA GLN A 158 5.37 13.24 15.97
C GLN A 158 5.33 14.38 14.96
N LEU A 159 5.93 14.20 13.77
CA LEU A 159 5.93 15.22 12.72
C LEU A 159 4.53 15.53 12.21
N ILE A 160 3.70 14.50 12.03
CA ILE A 160 2.27 14.66 11.70
C ILE A 160 1.57 15.46 12.80
N ARG A 161 1.79 15.08 14.07
CA ARG A 161 1.19 15.79 15.20
C ARG A 161 1.57 17.27 15.19
N ASP A 162 2.84 17.59 15.02
CA ASP A 162 3.33 18.97 15.04
C ASP A 162 2.77 19.78 13.87
N ALA A 163 2.73 19.19 12.67
CA ALA A 163 2.14 19.83 11.50
C ALA A 163 0.65 20.14 11.70
N LEU A 164 -0.11 19.22 12.29
CA LEU A 164 -1.54 19.40 12.57
C LEU A 164 -1.79 20.46 13.65
N MET A 165 -0.94 20.51 14.67
CA MET A 165 -1.06 21.51 15.74
C MET A 165 -0.65 22.91 15.29
N ALA A 166 0.22 23.03 14.28
CA ALA A 166 0.60 24.30 13.66
C ALA A 166 -0.49 24.90 12.76
N LEU A 167 -1.47 24.10 12.29
CA LEU A 167 -2.59 24.63 11.53
C LEU A 167 -3.48 25.52 12.42
N PRO A 168 -4.02 26.63 11.87
CA PRO A 168 -4.97 27.45 12.61
C PRO A 168 -6.19 26.61 13.01
N ALA A 169 -6.71 26.86 14.21
CA ALA A 169 -7.96 26.25 14.62
C ALA A 169 -9.10 26.92 13.82
N GLU A 170 -9.85 26.10 13.10
CA GLU A 170 -11.01 26.54 12.32
C GLU A 170 -12.29 26.30 13.12
N PRO A 171 -13.24 27.25 13.17
CA PRO A 171 -14.52 27.01 13.82
C PRO A 171 -15.36 25.99 13.04
N GLY A 172 -16.16 25.21 13.75
CA GLY A 172 -17.10 24.25 13.17
C GLY A 172 -16.55 22.82 13.08
N ALA A 173 -17.22 21.99 12.28
CA ALA A 173 -16.83 20.59 12.11
C ALA A 173 -15.48 20.47 11.37
N PRO A 174 -14.61 19.53 11.78
CA PRO A 174 -13.32 19.36 11.12
C PRO A 174 -13.50 19.02 9.63
N ARG A 175 -12.59 19.59 8.83
CA ARG A 175 -12.54 19.44 7.37
C ARG A 175 -11.29 18.68 6.90
N LEU A 176 -10.29 18.52 7.77
CA LEU A 176 -9.04 17.86 7.43
C LEU A 176 -9.25 16.35 7.32
N MET A 177 -8.96 15.79 6.15
CA MET A 177 -8.94 14.35 5.92
C MET A 177 -7.50 13.92 5.70
N LEU A 178 -6.99 13.04 6.55
CA LEU A 178 -5.64 12.50 6.39
C LEU A 178 -5.68 11.33 5.40
N ILE A 179 -4.78 11.34 4.42
CA ILE A 179 -4.64 10.23 3.46
C ILE A 179 -3.25 9.61 3.64
N GLY A 180 -3.19 8.38 4.11
CA GLY A 180 -1.94 7.63 4.24
C GLY A 180 -1.68 6.79 3.01
N TYR A 181 -0.62 7.11 2.26
CA TYR A 181 -0.14 6.28 1.16
C TYR A 181 1.01 5.41 1.62
N SER A 182 0.95 4.09 1.38
CA SER A 182 2.03 3.16 1.72
C SER A 182 2.40 3.25 3.22
N LYS A 183 3.65 3.57 3.59
CA LYS A 183 4.08 3.82 4.99
C LYS A 183 3.33 4.98 5.67
N GLY A 184 2.81 5.94 4.91
CA GLY A 184 2.05 7.04 5.49
C GLY A 184 0.77 6.60 6.21
N ALA A 185 0.22 5.44 5.85
CA ALA A 185 -0.92 4.85 6.56
C ALA A 185 -0.58 4.50 8.02
N PRO A 186 0.39 3.62 8.34
CA PRO A 186 0.76 3.38 9.72
C PRO A 186 1.27 4.65 10.42
N ASP A 187 1.92 5.60 9.73
CA ASP A 187 2.38 6.86 10.34
C ASP A 187 1.22 7.69 10.89
N ILE A 188 0.11 7.77 10.13
CA ILE A 188 -1.12 8.40 10.59
C ILE A 188 -1.78 7.61 11.73
N LEU A 189 -1.86 6.28 11.61
CA LEU A 189 -2.49 5.44 12.64
C LEU A 189 -1.78 5.59 13.99
N GLU A 190 -0.45 5.61 13.99
CA GLU A 190 0.33 5.83 15.20
C GLU A 190 0.18 7.25 15.75
N ALA A 191 0.13 8.26 14.87
CA ALA A 191 -0.11 9.65 15.29
C ALA A 191 -1.43 9.79 16.07
N VAL A 192 -2.53 9.25 15.53
CA VAL A 192 -3.84 9.44 16.17
C VAL A 192 -4.05 8.57 17.40
N ALA A 193 -3.41 7.39 17.47
CA ALA A 193 -3.40 6.58 18.68
C ALA A 193 -2.61 7.29 19.80
N THR A 194 -1.45 7.86 19.48
CA THR A 194 -0.50 8.40 20.45
C THR A 194 -0.86 9.82 20.92
N TYR A 195 -1.44 10.64 20.05
CA TYR A 195 -1.69 12.07 20.31
C TYR A 195 -3.18 12.40 20.29
N PRO A 196 -3.90 12.32 21.42
CA PRO A 196 -5.31 12.68 21.48
C PRO A 196 -5.62 14.13 21.10
N GLU A 197 -4.68 15.06 21.30
CA GLU A 197 -4.89 16.48 21.07
C GLU A 197 -5.10 16.86 19.60
N ILE A 198 -4.69 16.01 18.64
CA ILE A 198 -4.89 16.27 17.20
C ILE A 198 -6.24 15.77 16.69
N ARG A 199 -6.95 14.92 17.44
CA ARG A 199 -8.13 14.20 16.94
C ARG A 199 -9.29 15.14 16.60
N SER A 200 -9.48 16.20 17.37
CA SER A 200 -10.51 17.22 17.11
C SER A 200 -10.30 18.00 15.80
N ARG A 201 -9.10 17.92 15.20
CA ARG A 201 -8.78 18.56 13.91
C ARG A 201 -9.13 17.69 12.72
N ILE A 202 -9.40 16.39 12.92
CA ILE A 202 -9.51 15.38 11.87
C ILE A 202 -10.98 15.04 11.60
N ALA A 203 -11.37 15.04 10.33
CA ALA A 203 -12.69 14.62 9.87
C ALA A 203 -12.74 13.12 9.56
N ALA A 204 -11.66 12.58 8.99
CA ALA A 204 -11.58 11.21 8.47
C ALA A 204 -10.12 10.81 8.20
N ILE A 205 -9.88 9.51 8.14
CA ILE A 205 -8.59 8.92 7.74
C ILE A 205 -8.80 7.92 6.60
N VAL A 206 -8.04 8.06 5.52
CA VAL A 206 -8.08 7.16 4.37
C VAL A 206 -6.73 6.50 4.17
N SER A 207 -6.68 5.18 4.18
CA SER A 207 -5.53 4.39 3.75
C SER A 207 -5.64 4.11 2.25
N VAL A 208 -4.62 4.46 1.47
CA VAL A 208 -4.50 4.14 0.04
C VAL A 208 -3.24 3.32 -0.17
N ALA A 209 -3.38 2.06 -0.56
CA ALA A 209 -2.24 1.14 -0.66
C ALA A 209 -1.38 1.09 0.62
N GLY A 210 -2.01 1.26 1.79
CA GLY A 210 -1.30 1.44 3.05
C GLY A 210 -0.60 0.18 3.53
N SER A 211 0.55 0.32 4.20
CA SER A 211 1.27 -0.80 4.83
C SER A 211 0.72 -1.07 6.24
N VAL A 212 -0.57 -1.38 6.35
CA VAL A 212 -1.28 -1.52 7.64
C VAL A 212 -0.81 -2.76 8.39
N GLY A 213 -0.85 -3.93 7.74
CA GLY A 213 -0.35 -5.20 8.27
C GLY A 213 1.15 -5.42 8.06
N GLY A 214 1.84 -4.46 7.42
CA GLY A 214 3.22 -4.60 6.99
C GLY A 214 3.37 -5.30 5.63
N SER A 215 4.61 -5.45 5.18
CA SER A 215 4.96 -6.18 3.96
C SER A 215 6.04 -7.22 4.24
N PRO A 216 5.87 -8.49 3.82
CA PRO A 216 6.94 -9.49 3.86
C PRO A 216 8.24 -9.06 3.17
N LEU A 217 8.19 -8.13 2.21
CA LEU A 217 9.41 -7.57 1.58
C LEU A 217 10.33 -6.88 2.58
N ALA A 218 9.79 -6.30 3.66
CA ALA A 218 10.58 -5.63 4.69
C ALA A 218 11.40 -6.59 5.56
N ASN A 219 11.13 -7.90 5.50
CA ASN A 219 11.95 -8.92 6.17
C ASN A 219 13.24 -9.22 5.39
N ASP A 220 13.23 -9.00 4.07
CA ASP A 220 14.36 -9.21 3.15
C ASP A 220 15.07 -7.88 2.82
N ALA A 221 14.70 -6.80 3.51
CA ALA A 221 15.30 -5.48 3.37
C ALA A 221 16.05 -5.07 4.64
N THR A 222 17.11 -4.27 4.46
CA THR A 222 17.82 -3.62 5.57
C THR A 222 17.64 -2.11 5.50
N GLN A 223 17.77 -1.43 6.65
CA GLN A 223 17.75 0.03 6.68
C GLN A 223 18.90 0.61 5.84
N ASP A 224 20.06 -0.03 5.79
CA ASP A 224 21.18 0.43 4.96
C ASP A 224 20.84 0.42 3.46
N GLN A 225 20.10 -0.59 2.99
CA GLN A 225 19.59 -0.60 1.62
C GLN A 225 18.60 0.54 1.40
N ALA A 226 17.70 0.82 2.35
CA ALA A 226 16.80 1.97 2.27
C ALA A 226 17.57 3.31 2.27
N ASN A 227 18.64 3.41 3.06
CA ASN A 227 19.49 4.59 3.16
C ASN A 227 20.21 4.93 1.85
N LEU A 228 20.31 3.99 0.90
CA LEU A 228 20.83 4.26 -0.45
C LEU A 228 19.94 5.23 -1.24
N MET A 229 18.66 5.38 -0.88
CA MET A 229 17.75 6.34 -1.54
C MET A 229 18.21 7.80 -1.39
N ARG A 230 19.03 8.12 -0.38
CA ARG A 230 19.63 9.45 -0.19
C ARG A 230 20.64 9.83 -1.28
N TYR A 231 21.13 8.85 -2.03
CA TYR A 231 22.04 9.08 -3.15
C TYR A 231 21.31 9.11 -4.49
N PHE A 232 19.97 9.06 -4.49
CA PHE A 232 19.19 9.21 -5.70
C PHE A 232 19.38 10.63 -6.28
N PRO A 233 19.36 10.82 -7.62
CA PRO A 233 19.61 12.12 -8.22
C PRO A 233 18.70 13.23 -7.68
N GLY A 234 19.30 14.24 -7.05
CA GLY A 234 18.59 15.38 -6.48
C GLY A 234 17.89 15.10 -5.16
N ALA A 235 18.18 13.98 -4.48
CA ALA A 235 17.57 13.66 -3.19
C ALA A 235 17.82 14.73 -2.13
N THR A 236 16.78 15.05 -1.37
CA THR A 236 16.80 16.04 -0.28
C THR A 236 16.48 15.43 1.08
N CYS A 237 16.35 14.12 1.16
CA CYS A 237 16.02 13.41 2.40
C CYS A 237 17.28 13.05 3.20
N ASP A 238 17.14 13.03 4.52
CA ASP A 238 18.15 12.54 5.44
C ASP A 238 17.88 11.09 5.87
N ALA A 239 18.81 10.50 6.64
CA ALA A 239 18.67 9.13 7.15
C ALA A 239 17.54 8.99 8.19
N GLY A 240 17.05 10.11 8.73
CA GLY A 240 16.05 10.10 9.79
C GLY A 240 16.58 9.42 11.06
N ASP A 241 15.70 8.71 11.76
CA ASP A 241 16.05 7.84 12.90
C ASP A 241 16.45 6.42 12.49
N GLY A 242 16.46 6.10 11.18
CA GLY A 242 16.76 4.77 10.66
C GLY A 242 15.70 3.69 10.93
N GLY A 243 14.48 4.08 11.33
CA GLY A 243 13.40 3.14 11.67
C GLY A 243 12.46 2.76 10.52
N ALA A 244 12.71 3.22 9.28
CA ALA A 244 11.75 3.07 8.19
C ALA A 244 11.46 1.62 7.81
N VAL A 245 12.49 0.79 7.62
CA VAL A 245 12.30 -0.61 7.22
C VAL A 245 11.64 -1.43 8.32
N GLU A 246 12.09 -1.24 9.56
CA GLU A 246 11.49 -1.88 10.75
C GLU A 246 10.00 -1.52 10.88
N SER A 247 9.65 -0.28 10.52
CA SER A 247 8.28 0.20 10.50
C SER A 247 7.40 -0.40 9.40
N LEU A 248 7.96 -1.19 8.48
CA LEU A 248 7.20 -1.88 7.44
C LEU A 248 7.10 -3.39 7.67
N ARG A 249 7.76 -3.92 8.70
CA ARG A 249 7.76 -5.37 8.97
C ARG A 249 6.39 -5.85 9.48
N PRO A 250 5.94 -7.04 9.03
CA PRO A 250 4.67 -7.59 9.48
C PRO A 250 4.63 -7.83 10.99
N THR A 251 5.73 -8.31 11.60
CA THR A 251 5.84 -8.52 13.04
C THR A 251 5.55 -7.23 13.80
N THR A 252 6.19 -6.14 13.39
CA THR A 252 6.12 -4.83 14.04
C THR A 252 4.74 -4.20 13.87
N ARG A 253 4.18 -4.22 12.67
CA ARG A 253 2.84 -3.65 12.41
C ARG A 253 1.73 -4.43 13.10
N LYS A 254 1.78 -5.77 13.06
CA LYS A 254 0.75 -6.61 13.68
C LYS A 254 0.84 -6.58 15.20
N ALA A 255 2.05 -6.54 15.77
CA ALA A 255 2.24 -6.28 17.20
C ALA A 255 1.71 -4.90 17.60
N TRP A 256 1.96 -3.85 16.80
CA TRP A 256 1.44 -2.52 17.07
C TRP A 256 -0.10 -2.51 17.08
N LEU A 257 -0.76 -3.09 16.08
CA LEU A 257 -2.22 -3.19 16.02
C LEU A 257 -2.83 -3.97 17.20
N ALA A 258 -2.14 -5.00 17.70
CA ALA A 258 -2.61 -5.79 18.83
C ALA A 258 -2.60 -5.03 20.16
N HIS A 259 -1.71 -4.05 20.32
CA HIS A 259 -1.53 -3.29 21.57
C HIS A 259 -2.12 -1.87 21.52
N ASN A 260 -2.58 -1.41 20.35
CA ASN A 260 -3.06 -0.04 20.16
C ASN A 260 -4.46 -0.06 19.55
N ALA A 261 -5.47 0.23 20.39
CA ALA A 261 -6.83 0.41 19.91
C ALA A 261 -6.92 1.70 19.07
N LEU A 262 -7.49 1.60 17.87
CA LEU A 262 -7.72 2.75 17.02
C LEU A 262 -8.83 3.64 17.60
N PRO A 263 -8.61 4.97 17.71
CA PRO A 263 -9.62 5.88 18.25
C PRO A 263 -10.88 5.91 17.38
N GLN A 264 -12.04 6.09 18.01
CA GLN A 264 -13.36 6.07 17.36
C GLN A 264 -13.91 7.48 17.09
N ASP A 265 -13.09 8.52 17.28
CA ASP A 265 -13.45 9.92 17.11
C ASP A 265 -13.80 10.29 15.65
N PHE A 266 -13.33 9.50 14.68
CA PHE A 266 -13.53 9.70 13.24
C PHE A 266 -13.56 8.37 12.50
N ARG A 267 -13.96 8.42 11.22
CA ARG A 267 -14.08 7.23 10.37
C ARG A 267 -12.78 6.92 9.64
N TYR A 268 -12.50 5.62 9.51
CA TYR A 268 -11.41 5.08 8.72
C TYR A 268 -11.94 4.51 7.41
N TYR A 269 -11.18 4.67 6.34
CA TYR A 269 -11.47 4.11 5.03
C TYR A 269 -10.24 3.41 4.46
N SER A 270 -10.44 2.30 3.76
CA SER A 270 -9.36 1.56 3.10
C SER A 270 -9.64 1.44 1.61
N LEU A 271 -8.68 1.88 0.81
CA LEU A 271 -8.66 1.71 -0.63
C LEU A 271 -7.42 0.90 -1.01
N VAL A 272 -7.66 -0.30 -1.51
CA VAL A 272 -6.63 -1.33 -1.69
C VAL A 272 -6.17 -1.33 -3.14
N THR A 273 -4.88 -1.41 -3.41
CA THR A 273 -4.33 -1.68 -4.74
C THR A 273 -4.25 -3.20 -4.94
N LEU A 274 -4.85 -3.67 -6.03
CA LEU A 274 -4.87 -5.07 -6.45
C LEU A 274 -4.88 -5.13 -7.98
N PRO A 275 -3.72 -4.93 -8.61
CA PRO A 275 -3.61 -4.97 -10.06
C PRO A 275 -3.81 -6.40 -10.59
N GLN A 276 -4.38 -6.49 -11.79
CA GLN A 276 -4.22 -7.67 -12.63
C GLN A 276 -2.73 -7.87 -12.98
N PRO A 277 -2.27 -9.11 -13.21
CA PRO A 277 -0.87 -9.40 -13.55
C PRO A 277 -0.27 -8.53 -14.65
N GLU A 278 -1.07 -8.20 -15.66
CA GLU A 278 -0.69 -7.42 -16.85
C GLU A 278 -0.55 -5.92 -16.54
N ARG A 279 -1.15 -5.46 -15.45
CA ARG A 279 -1.15 -4.07 -14.98
C ARG A 279 -0.05 -3.78 -13.96
N VAL A 280 0.96 -4.63 -13.90
CA VAL A 280 2.16 -4.44 -13.07
C VAL A 280 3.34 -3.99 -13.92
N SER A 281 3.91 -2.84 -13.57
CA SER A 281 5.10 -2.27 -14.20
C SER A 281 6.28 -3.24 -14.16
N LEU A 282 7.10 -3.28 -15.22
CA LEU A 282 8.22 -4.23 -15.35
C LEU A 282 9.16 -4.23 -14.13
N ILE A 283 9.54 -3.04 -13.66
CA ILE A 283 10.43 -2.85 -12.50
C ILE A 283 9.86 -3.45 -11.20
N LEU A 284 8.54 -3.57 -11.11
CA LEU A 284 7.83 -4.05 -9.94
C LEU A 284 7.50 -5.55 -9.99
N ARG A 285 7.87 -6.25 -11.08
CA ARG A 285 7.60 -7.69 -11.21
C ARG A 285 8.43 -8.54 -10.23
N GLY A 286 9.66 -8.12 -9.92
CA GLY A 286 10.53 -8.84 -8.99
C GLY A 286 9.91 -8.92 -7.59
N SER A 287 9.49 -7.78 -7.04
CA SER A 287 8.85 -7.73 -5.72
C SER A 287 7.46 -8.38 -5.73
N ARG A 288 6.70 -8.25 -6.82
CA ARG A 288 5.45 -9.01 -7.01
C ARG A 288 5.67 -10.51 -6.88
N ASN A 289 6.68 -11.04 -7.57
CA ASN A 289 6.98 -12.47 -7.59
C ASN A 289 7.47 -12.97 -6.23
N LYS A 290 8.22 -12.14 -5.48
CA LYS A 290 8.58 -12.44 -4.08
C LYS A 290 7.33 -12.54 -3.21
N LEU A 291 6.44 -11.54 -3.26
CA LEU A 291 5.18 -11.57 -2.51
C LEU A 291 4.25 -12.70 -2.92
N ALA A 292 4.28 -13.12 -4.19
CA ALA A 292 3.49 -14.24 -4.70
C ALA A 292 3.88 -15.60 -4.09
N GLN A 293 5.04 -15.70 -3.42
CA GLN A 293 5.39 -16.86 -2.60
C GLN A 293 4.54 -16.96 -1.32
N VAL A 294 3.90 -15.85 -0.92
CA VAL A 294 2.95 -15.77 0.19
C VAL A 294 1.53 -15.68 -0.35
N ASP A 295 1.23 -14.67 -1.17
CA ASP A 295 -0.05 -14.51 -1.88
C ASP A 295 0.15 -13.69 -3.18
N ALA A 296 -0.33 -14.22 -4.30
CA ALA A 296 -0.20 -13.59 -5.61
C ALA A 296 -1.05 -12.32 -5.79
N ARG A 297 -1.99 -12.05 -4.88
CA ARG A 297 -2.85 -10.85 -4.86
C ARG A 297 -2.13 -9.72 -4.13
N ASN A 298 -1.21 -9.06 -4.82
CA ASN A 298 -0.42 -7.97 -4.29
C ASN A 298 -0.18 -6.89 -5.35
N ASP A 299 0.17 -5.70 -4.89
CA ASP A 299 0.46 -4.53 -5.74
C ASP A 299 1.95 -4.33 -6.03
N SER A 300 2.75 -5.38 -5.82
CA SER A 300 4.22 -5.39 -5.81
C SER A 300 4.88 -4.81 -4.58
N GLN A 301 4.15 -4.31 -3.59
CA GLN A 301 4.72 -3.87 -2.32
C GLN A 301 3.95 -4.47 -1.13
N MET A 302 2.62 -4.55 -1.20
CA MET A 302 1.74 -5.04 -0.14
C MET A 302 0.77 -6.11 -0.68
N ILE A 303 0.49 -7.11 0.15
CA ILE A 303 -0.57 -8.09 -0.08
C ILE A 303 -1.92 -7.42 0.21
N PHE A 304 -2.96 -7.72 -0.58
CA PHE A 304 -4.24 -7.00 -0.55
C PHE A 304 -4.90 -6.92 0.85
N TYR A 305 -4.80 -7.97 1.68
CA TYR A 305 -5.39 -7.97 3.02
C TYR A 305 -4.55 -7.20 4.06
N ASP A 306 -3.25 -7.02 3.82
CA ASP A 306 -2.37 -6.23 4.71
C ASP A 306 -2.52 -4.72 4.46
N GLN A 307 -3.39 -4.30 3.54
CA GLN A 307 -3.69 -2.89 3.25
C GLN A 307 -4.93 -2.35 3.96
N ILE A 308 -5.72 -3.23 4.59
CA ILE A 308 -7.02 -2.90 5.18
C ILE A 308 -6.84 -2.50 6.65
N VAL A 309 -7.29 -1.29 6.99
CA VAL A 309 -7.41 -0.84 8.39
C VAL A 309 -8.55 -1.62 9.07
N PRO A 310 -8.32 -2.32 10.20
CA PRO A 310 -9.37 -3.02 10.93
C PRO A 310 -10.51 -2.07 11.33
N GLY A 311 -11.77 -2.50 11.22
CA GLY A 311 -12.94 -1.68 11.52
C GLY A 311 -13.21 -0.52 10.54
N SER A 312 -12.43 -0.37 9.47
CA SER A 312 -12.64 0.68 8.47
C SER A 312 -13.78 0.38 7.50
N THR A 313 -14.11 1.37 6.66
CA THR A 313 -14.91 1.16 5.46
C THR A 313 -14.02 0.73 4.30
N LEU A 314 -14.25 -0.45 3.74
CA LEU A 314 -13.58 -0.91 2.52
C LEU A 314 -14.25 -0.24 1.30
N MET A 315 -13.50 0.65 0.66
CA MET A 315 -13.96 1.42 -0.50
C MET A 315 -13.78 0.68 -1.82
N GLY A 316 -12.76 -0.14 -1.98
CA GLY A 316 -12.53 -0.78 -3.28
C GLY A 316 -11.15 -1.38 -3.46
N TYR A 317 -11.01 -2.04 -4.60
CA TYR A 317 -9.76 -2.57 -5.10
C TYR A 317 -9.41 -1.85 -6.41
N LEU A 318 -8.32 -1.11 -6.42
CA LEU A 318 -7.79 -0.40 -7.59
C LEU A 318 -6.99 -1.36 -8.45
N ASN A 319 -7.27 -1.40 -9.75
CA ASN A 319 -6.49 -2.14 -10.72
C ASN A 319 -5.23 -1.35 -11.12
N ALA A 320 -4.35 -1.13 -10.14
CA ALA A 320 -3.14 -0.34 -10.27
C ALA A 320 -2.03 -0.97 -9.40
N ASP A 321 -0.80 -0.99 -9.92
CA ASP A 321 0.37 -1.32 -9.08
C ASP A 321 0.63 -0.24 -8.03
N HIS A 322 1.52 -0.54 -7.08
CA HIS A 322 1.78 0.34 -5.94
C HIS A 322 2.16 1.76 -6.36
N TRP A 323 2.85 1.93 -7.49
CA TRP A 323 3.33 3.24 -7.94
C TRP A 323 2.27 3.95 -8.80
N ALA A 324 1.52 3.22 -9.61
CA ALA A 324 0.50 3.78 -10.50
C ALA A 324 -0.58 4.56 -9.74
N VAL A 325 -0.94 4.16 -8.51
CA VAL A 325 -1.98 4.89 -7.75
C VAL A 325 -1.54 6.30 -7.32
N ALA A 326 -0.24 6.56 -7.12
CA ALA A 326 0.23 7.78 -6.46
C ALA A 326 1.32 8.55 -7.23
N LEU A 327 2.19 7.86 -7.97
CA LEU A 327 3.38 8.45 -8.58
C LEU A 327 3.17 8.66 -10.09
N PRO A 328 3.07 9.90 -10.61
CA PRO A 328 2.81 10.17 -12.03
C PRO A 328 4.09 10.08 -12.90
N ILE A 329 4.87 9.01 -12.74
CA ILE A 329 6.15 8.79 -13.43
C ILE A 329 5.97 8.79 -14.96
N ASN A 330 4.87 8.24 -15.47
CA ASN A 330 4.57 8.27 -16.90
C ASN A 330 4.38 9.68 -17.48
N ARG A 331 4.07 10.67 -16.64
CA ARG A 331 3.87 12.06 -17.05
C ARG A 331 5.13 12.90 -16.92
N THR A 332 5.95 12.64 -15.92
CA THR A 332 7.12 13.48 -15.59
C THR A 332 8.45 12.90 -16.08
N ARG A 333 8.49 11.58 -16.30
CA ARG A 333 9.70 10.81 -16.64
C ARG A 333 9.41 9.81 -17.76
N ALA A 334 8.98 10.31 -18.91
CA ALA A 334 8.55 9.51 -20.06
C ALA A 334 9.55 8.41 -20.46
N ALA A 335 10.87 8.71 -20.46
CA ALA A 335 11.90 7.72 -20.77
C ALA A 335 11.96 6.56 -19.76
N ALA A 336 11.91 6.85 -18.45
CA ALA A 336 11.90 5.82 -17.40
C ALA A 336 10.61 4.98 -17.42
N ALA A 337 9.48 5.64 -17.69
CA ALA A 337 8.19 4.97 -17.83
C ALA A 337 8.12 4.05 -19.05
N ALA A 338 8.71 4.46 -20.18
CA ALA A 338 8.75 3.65 -21.40
C ALA A 338 9.58 2.37 -21.24
N ILE A 339 10.60 2.37 -20.37
CA ILE A 339 11.53 1.24 -20.23
C ILE A 339 11.13 0.31 -19.08
N ALA A 340 10.71 0.86 -17.94
CA ALA A 340 10.63 0.09 -16.69
C ALA A 340 9.35 0.31 -15.89
N VAL A 341 8.77 1.52 -15.92
CA VAL A 341 7.53 1.87 -15.20
C VAL A 341 6.31 1.85 -16.13
N THR A 342 6.14 0.71 -16.80
CA THR A 342 5.30 0.56 -18.00
C THR A 342 3.79 0.55 -17.78
N GLN A 343 3.31 0.43 -16.53
CA GLN A 343 1.88 0.36 -16.20
C GLN A 343 1.46 1.49 -15.24
N ASN A 344 2.19 2.61 -15.26
CA ASN A 344 2.04 3.70 -14.30
C ASN A 344 0.86 4.66 -14.56
N ALA A 345 0.29 4.64 -15.77
CA ALA A 345 -0.89 5.44 -16.09
C ALA A 345 -2.06 5.01 -15.18
N PHE A 346 -2.68 5.96 -14.47
CA PHE A 346 -3.90 5.75 -13.70
C PHE A 346 -4.64 7.08 -13.52
N PRO A 347 -5.99 7.12 -13.56
CA PRO A 347 -6.76 8.38 -13.49
C PRO A 347 -6.79 8.95 -12.06
N ARG A 348 -5.65 9.45 -11.61
CA ARG A 348 -5.40 9.96 -10.25
C ARG A 348 -6.29 11.15 -9.88
N GLU A 349 -6.59 12.01 -10.85
CA GLU A 349 -7.53 13.12 -10.71
C GLU A 349 -8.94 12.64 -10.34
N ALA A 350 -9.50 11.72 -11.13
CA ALA A 350 -10.81 11.13 -10.86
C ALA A 350 -10.82 10.35 -9.55
N LEU A 351 -9.72 9.64 -9.24
CA LEU A 351 -9.61 8.88 -8.00
C LEU A 351 -9.72 9.79 -6.77
N MET A 352 -8.94 10.87 -6.74
CA MET A 352 -8.94 11.78 -5.60
C MET A 352 -10.31 12.48 -5.48
N GLU A 353 -10.92 12.90 -6.58
CA GLU A 353 -12.27 13.47 -6.56
C GLU A 353 -13.29 12.46 -6.00
N ALA A 354 -13.28 11.23 -6.48
CA ALA A 354 -14.20 10.20 -6.02
C ALA A 354 -14.02 9.85 -4.53
N LEU A 355 -12.78 9.81 -4.07
CA LEU A 355 -12.42 9.59 -2.66
C LEU A 355 -13.00 10.71 -1.78
N LEU A 356 -12.77 11.97 -2.15
CA LEU A 356 -13.29 13.13 -1.43
C LEU A 356 -14.82 13.17 -1.40
N ARG A 357 -15.47 12.89 -2.54
CA ARG A 357 -16.94 12.81 -2.63
C ARG A 357 -17.51 11.70 -1.78
N PHE A 358 -16.90 10.51 -1.82
CA PHE A 358 -17.34 9.37 -1.02
C PHE A 358 -17.26 9.69 0.48
N VAL A 359 -16.13 10.23 0.95
CA VAL A 359 -15.95 10.56 2.37
C VAL A 359 -16.87 11.69 2.79
N GLU A 360 -17.05 12.73 1.97
CA GLU A 360 -18.00 13.81 2.28
C GLU A 360 -19.43 13.29 2.41
N GLU A 361 -19.84 12.43 1.47
CA GLU A 361 -21.15 11.81 1.46
C GLU A 361 -21.39 10.90 2.68
N ASP A 362 -20.39 10.11 3.06
CA ASP A 362 -20.46 9.24 4.22
C ASP A 362 -20.55 10.06 5.51
N LEU A 363 -19.71 11.09 5.66
CA LEU A 363 -19.70 12.00 6.81
C LEU A 363 -21.00 12.81 6.96
N ALA A 364 -21.76 13.01 5.88
CA ALA A 364 -23.09 13.63 5.93
C ALA A 364 -24.18 12.69 6.48
N ASN A 365 -23.89 11.39 6.61
CA ASN A 365 -24.82 10.37 7.09
C ASN A 365 -24.29 9.67 8.37
N PRO A 366 -24.40 10.31 9.55
CA PRO A 366 -23.91 9.78 10.83
C PRO A 366 -24.44 8.37 11.17
N GLY A 367 -25.71 8.09 10.84
CA GLY A 367 -26.42 6.86 11.23
C GLY A 367 -26.22 5.64 10.32
N ALA A 368 -25.48 5.76 9.20
CA ALA A 368 -25.26 4.64 8.28
C ALA A 368 -24.16 3.67 8.73
N SER A 369 -23.33 4.07 9.70
CA SER A 369 -22.16 3.32 10.17
C SER A 369 -22.38 2.58 11.50
N ALA A 370 -23.57 2.70 12.11
CA ALA A 370 -23.93 2.12 13.40
C ALA A 370 -24.75 0.82 13.30
N ARG A 371 -24.71 0.12 12.15
CA ARG A 371 -25.36 -1.19 11.98
C ARG A 371 -24.41 -2.19 11.37
#